data_AF-A0AAW1IX56-F1
#
_entry.id   AF-A0AAW1IX56-F1
#
_cell.length_a   1.000
_cell.length_b   1.000
_cell.length_c   1.000
_cell.angle_alpha   90.00
_cell.angle_beta   90.00
_cell.angle_gamma   90.00
#
_symmetry.space_group_name_H-M   'P 1'
#
loop_
_entity.id
_entity.type
_entity.pdbx_description
1 polymer ?
#
loop_
_entity_poly.entity_id
_entity_poly.type
_entity_poly.pdbx_seq_one_letter_code
_entity_poly.pdbx_strand_id
1 'polypeptide(L)'
;MDQGIIASFKSYYIRRTFATAIAALDADEGPKQNKLKAFWKGFNILNCFKSITAAWNQVKESNLKGVWKKLLPSLVDDFEGCDGIVKTIIVLEMAAELELEVQSEDLTELLESHNQLLSDADLLEMDKQNWLQHEQEAASEDITYPHDITTDELKVGIATIEDAIAYWENVDPNSLTIQTEKLRKSLIIFANFKFEYE
;
A
#
# COMPACT_ATOMS: atom_id res chain seq x y z
N MET A 1 -6.34 -11.82 -1.83
CA MET A 1 -5.32 -11.44 -2.83
C MET A 1 -4.04 -12.18 -2.47
N ASP A 2 -3.39 -12.86 -3.41
CA ASP A 2 -2.13 -13.58 -3.14
C ASP A 2 -1.03 -12.60 -2.72
N GLN A 3 -0.14 -13.04 -1.81
CA GLN A 3 1.02 -12.30 -1.34
C GLN A 3 1.90 -11.78 -2.50
N GLY A 4 1.97 -12.50 -3.63
CA GLY A 4 2.75 -12.08 -4.79
C GLY A 4 2.26 -10.79 -5.49
N ILE A 5 0.94 -10.55 -5.53
CA ILE A 5 0.37 -9.30 -6.07
C ILE A 5 0.67 -8.15 -5.12
N ILE A 6 0.47 -8.38 -3.83
CA ILE A 6 0.67 -7.37 -2.80
C ILE A 6 2.13 -6.91 -2.79
N ALA A 7 3.08 -7.85 -2.78
CA ALA A 7 4.50 -7.55 -2.88
C ALA A 7 4.84 -6.80 -4.18
N SER A 8 4.26 -7.20 -5.31
CA SER A 8 4.47 -6.51 -6.59
C SER A 8 3.94 -5.08 -6.58
N PHE A 9 2.76 -4.87 -6.01
CA PHE A 9 2.15 -3.56 -5.87
C PHE A 9 2.96 -2.67 -4.93
N LYS A 10 3.32 -3.16 -3.73
CA LYS A 10 4.21 -2.47 -2.78
C LYS A 10 5.52 -2.04 -3.45
N SER A 11 6.11 -2.93 -4.23
CA SER A 11 7.34 -2.67 -4.98
C SER A 11 7.16 -1.55 -6.02
N TYR A 12 6.05 -1.53 -6.77
CA TYR A 12 5.75 -0.43 -7.69
C TYR A 12 5.47 0.89 -6.98
N TYR A 13 4.80 0.84 -5.83
CA TYR A 13 4.56 2.01 -4.99
C TYR A 13 5.88 2.62 -4.51
N ILE A 14 6.77 1.82 -3.93
CA ILE A 14 8.07 2.26 -3.43
C ILE A 14 8.89 2.89 -4.57
N ARG A 15 9.00 2.22 -5.72
CA ARG A 15 9.70 2.81 -6.90
C ARG A 15 9.11 4.14 -7.32
N ARG A 16 7.78 4.25 -7.33
CA ARG A 16 7.12 5.49 -7.75
C ARG A 16 7.42 6.63 -6.77
N THR A 17 7.38 6.34 -5.48
CA THR A 17 7.70 7.32 -4.43
C THR A 17 9.16 7.74 -4.51
N PHE A 18 10.09 6.80 -4.65
CA PHE A 18 11.53 7.09 -4.76
C PHE A 18 11.84 7.88 -6.03
N ALA A 19 11.27 7.52 -7.18
CA ALA A 19 11.43 8.29 -8.42
C ALA A 19 10.91 9.72 -8.29
N THR A 20 9.83 9.93 -7.52
CA THR A 20 9.28 11.27 -7.25
C THR A 20 10.21 12.06 -6.32
N ALA A 21 10.82 11.40 -5.33
CA ALA A 21 11.81 11.99 -4.45
C ALA A 21 13.07 12.41 -5.21
N ILE A 22 13.62 11.52 -6.05
CA ILE A 22 14.80 11.78 -6.90
C ILE A 22 14.52 12.99 -7.82
N ALA A 23 13.39 13.00 -8.52
CA ALA A 23 13.02 14.13 -9.38
C ALA A 23 12.89 15.47 -8.63
N ALA A 24 12.45 15.45 -7.37
CA ALA A 24 12.41 16.64 -6.52
C ALA A 24 13.81 17.09 -6.08
N LEU A 25 14.72 16.14 -5.83
CA LEU A 25 16.11 16.43 -5.44
C LEU A 25 16.93 17.08 -6.57
N ASP A 26 16.68 16.66 -7.82
CA ASP A 26 17.34 17.18 -9.03
C ASP A 26 16.92 18.61 -9.38
N ALA A 27 15.75 19.05 -8.89
CA ALA A 27 15.20 20.38 -9.20
C ALA A 27 15.75 21.52 -8.31
N ASP A 28 16.43 21.18 -7.21
CA ASP A 28 16.94 22.12 -6.21
C ASP A 28 18.48 22.03 -6.17
N GLU A 29 19.20 23.06 -5.70
CA GLU A 29 20.69 23.11 -5.66
C GLU A 29 21.27 22.85 -4.25
N GLY A 30 20.45 22.71 -3.20
CA GLY A 30 20.90 22.45 -1.82
C GLY A 30 21.45 21.04 -1.51
N PRO A 31 21.90 20.79 -0.25
CA PRO A 31 22.34 19.46 0.20
C PRO A 31 21.22 18.42 0.09
N LYS A 32 21.53 17.24 -0.48
CA LYS A 32 20.56 16.14 -0.71
C LYS A 32 19.76 15.76 0.54
N GLN A 33 20.42 15.64 1.70
CA GLN A 33 19.77 15.22 2.95
C GLN A 33 18.69 16.22 3.41
N ASN A 34 18.95 17.53 3.32
CA ASN A 34 17.98 18.55 3.69
C ASN A 34 16.79 18.58 2.74
N LYS A 35 17.06 18.41 1.43
CA LYS A 35 15.99 18.31 0.43
C LYS A 35 15.15 17.05 0.60
N LEU A 36 15.75 15.92 0.98
CA LEU A 36 15.01 14.69 1.25
C LEU A 36 14.11 14.85 2.48
N LYS A 37 14.61 15.50 3.55
CA LYS A 37 13.80 15.87 4.72
C LYS A 37 12.65 16.80 4.31
N ALA A 38 12.92 17.82 3.49
CA ALA A 38 11.89 18.72 2.98
C ALA A 38 10.87 18.03 2.07
N PHE A 39 11.31 17.10 1.22
CA PHE A 39 10.45 16.29 0.37
C PHE A 39 9.46 15.48 1.21
N TRP A 40 9.96 14.74 2.21
CA TRP A 40 9.11 13.92 3.07
C TRP A 40 8.14 14.76 3.90
N LYS A 41 8.58 15.92 4.40
CA LYS A 41 7.68 16.86 5.08
C LYS A 41 6.59 17.42 4.15
N GLY A 42 6.89 17.60 2.87
CA GLY A 42 5.92 18.03 1.85
C GLY A 42 5.08 16.91 1.23
N PHE A 43 5.38 15.64 1.54
CA PHE A 43 4.71 14.48 0.96
C PHE A 43 3.34 14.29 1.60
N ASN A 44 2.28 14.67 0.89
CA ASN A 44 0.91 14.69 1.43
C ASN A 44 0.02 13.57 0.90
N ILE A 45 -1.22 13.50 1.42
CA ILE A 45 -2.22 12.49 1.05
C ILE A 45 -2.50 12.43 -0.46
N LEU A 46 -2.50 13.59 -1.16
CA LEU A 46 -2.69 13.61 -2.60
C LEU A 46 -1.50 12.97 -3.35
N ASN A 47 -0.26 13.15 -2.86
CA ASN A 47 0.90 12.43 -3.37
C ASN A 47 0.76 10.91 -3.16
N CYS A 48 0.24 10.47 -2.00
CA CYS A 48 -0.06 9.07 -1.74
C CYS A 48 -1.05 8.50 -2.77
N PHE A 49 -2.18 9.17 -3.00
CA PHE A 49 -3.18 8.72 -3.98
C PHE A 49 -2.60 8.62 -5.40
N LYS A 50 -1.85 9.65 -5.84
CA LYS A 50 -1.17 9.62 -7.14
C LYS A 50 -0.21 8.44 -7.26
N SER A 51 0.50 8.11 -6.17
CA SER A 51 1.44 6.99 -6.12
C SER A 51 0.72 5.65 -6.16
N ILE A 52 -0.39 5.50 -5.43
CA ILE A 52 -1.26 4.30 -5.45
C ILE A 52 -1.81 4.07 -6.86
N THR A 53 -2.39 5.09 -7.49
CA THR A 53 -2.94 4.98 -8.85
C THR A 53 -1.86 4.61 -9.87
N ALA A 54 -0.70 5.26 -9.81
CA ALA A 54 0.41 4.97 -10.72
C ALA A 54 1.01 3.57 -10.49
N ALA A 55 1.06 3.10 -9.25
CA ALA A 55 1.51 1.74 -8.92
C ALA A 55 0.51 0.69 -9.42
N TRP A 56 -0.80 0.94 -9.25
CA TRP A 56 -1.85 0.05 -9.75
C TRP A 56 -1.80 -0.09 -11.27
N ASN A 57 -1.59 1.01 -12.00
CA ASN A 57 -1.48 1.00 -13.47
C ASN A 57 -0.26 0.19 -13.98
N GLN A 58 0.73 -0.09 -13.13
CA GLN A 58 1.87 -0.94 -13.49
C GLN A 58 1.62 -2.43 -13.22
N VAL A 59 0.56 -2.78 -12.49
CA VAL A 59 0.13 -4.17 -12.31
C VAL A 59 -0.51 -4.63 -13.62
N LYS A 60 0.15 -5.55 -14.32
CA LYS A 60 -0.33 -6.08 -15.61
C LYS A 60 -1.32 -7.22 -15.38
N GLU A 61 -2.18 -7.46 -16.36
CA GLU A 61 -3.12 -8.59 -16.37
C GLU A 61 -2.40 -9.94 -16.20
N SER A 62 -1.20 -10.08 -16.76
CA SER A 62 -0.37 -11.28 -16.57
C SER A 62 0.02 -11.48 -15.11
N ASN A 63 0.26 -10.41 -14.33
CA ASN A 63 0.56 -10.51 -12.91
C ASN A 63 -0.65 -11.02 -12.12
N LEU A 64 -1.86 -10.61 -12.50
CA LEU A 64 -3.11 -11.07 -11.88
C LEU A 64 -3.44 -12.52 -12.24
N LYS A 65 -3.24 -12.92 -13.50
CA LYS A 65 -3.44 -14.31 -13.97
C LYS A 65 -2.43 -15.25 -13.34
N GLY A 66 -1.17 -14.86 -13.34
CA GLY A 66 -0.03 -15.64 -12.87
C GLY A 66 -0.13 -16.11 -11.43
N VAL A 67 -0.80 -15.33 -10.60
CA VAL A 67 -1.07 -15.63 -9.19
C VAL A 67 -1.92 -16.89 -9.02
N TRP A 68 -2.87 -17.11 -9.91
CA TRP A 68 -3.71 -18.29 -9.86
C TRP A 68 -2.98 -19.55 -10.32
N LYS A 69 -1.75 -19.46 -10.88
CA LYS A 69 -0.98 -20.62 -11.37
C LYS A 69 -0.76 -21.70 -10.32
N LYS A 70 -0.47 -21.32 -9.06
CA LYS A 70 -0.27 -22.29 -7.97
C LYS A 70 -1.58 -23.03 -7.60
N LEU A 71 -2.72 -22.38 -7.78
CA LEU A 71 -4.04 -22.91 -7.41
C LEU A 71 -4.78 -23.56 -8.60
N LEU A 72 -4.54 -23.08 -9.82
CA LEU A 72 -5.21 -23.47 -11.06
C LEU A 72 -4.18 -23.54 -12.21
N PRO A 73 -3.22 -24.50 -12.18
CA PRO A 73 -2.13 -24.56 -13.15
C PRO A 73 -2.61 -24.79 -14.59
N SER A 74 -3.76 -25.44 -14.77
CA SER A 74 -4.34 -25.76 -16.09
C SER A 74 -5.06 -24.59 -16.76
N LEU A 75 -5.32 -23.50 -16.05
CA LEU A 75 -6.07 -22.34 -16.53
C LEU A 75 -5.17 -21.12 -16.78
N VAL A 76 -3.90 -21.18 -16.38
CA VAL A 76 -2.96 -20.07 -16.43
C VAL A 76 -1.71 -20.52 -17.18
N ASP A 77 -1.65 -20.21 -18.48
CA ASP A 77 -0.46 -20.41 -19.32
C ASP A 77 0.73 -19.57 -18.83
N ASP A 78 1.94 -20.13 -19.05
CA ASP A 78 3.29 -19.54 -19.11
C ASP A 78 3.57 -18.23 -18.35
N PHE A 79 3.03 -18.09 -17.14
CA PHE A 79 3.44 -16.98 -16.27
C PHE A 79 4.87 -17.22 -15.76
N GLU A 80 5.80 -16.37 -16.19
CA GLU A 80 7.20 -16.36 -15.75
C GLU A 80 7.42 -15.72 -14.37
N GLY A 81 6.34 -15.34 -13.65
CA GLY A 81 6.49 -14.59 -12.41
C GLY A 81 6.53 -13.08 -12.64
N CYS A 82 6.34 -12.32 -11.58
CA CYS A 82 6.98 -11.01 -11.51
C CYS A 82 8.44 -11.28 -11.20
N ASP A 83 9.38 -10.82 -12.03
CA ASP A 83 10.80 -10.88 -11.68
C ASP A 83 11.06 -10.02 -10.43
N GLY A 84 10.94 -10.65 -9.26
CA GLY A 84 11.08 -10.01 -7.97
C GLY A 84 12.50 -9.52 -7.73
N ILE A 85 13.49 -10.16 -8.37
CA ILE A 85 14.91 -9.85 -8.21
C ILE A 85 15.25 -8.54 -8.93
N VAL A 86 14.85 -8.40 -10.20
CA VAL A 86 15.00 -7.14 -10.94
C VAL A 86 14.26 -6.00 -10.23
N LYS A 87 13.12 -6.32 -9.64
CA LYS A 87 12.35 -5.36 -8.85
C LYS A 87 13.12 -4.86 -7.62
N THR A 88 13.76 -5.73 -6.85
CA THR A 88 14.49 -5.35 -5.63
C THR A 88 15.76 -4.56 -5.96
N ILE A 89 16.52 -4.96 -6.98
CA ILE A 89 17.77 -4.26 -7.38
C ILE A 89 17.49 -2.80 -7.73
N ILE A 90 16.47 -2.52 -8.54
CA ILE A 90 16.12 -1.15 -8.94
C ILE A 90 15.77 -0.29 -7.71
N VAL A 91 15.09 -0.86 -6.72
CA VAL A 91 14.72 -0.11 -5.50
C VAL A 91 15.96 0.19 -4.64
N LEU A 92 16.91 -0.75 -4.55
CA LEU A 92 18.18 -0.54 -3.84
C LEU A 92 19.04 0.53 -4.52
N GLU A 93 19.11 0.53 -5.86
CA GLU A 93 19.80 1.57 -6.62
C GLU A 93 19.21 2.96 -6.36
N MET A 94 17.88 3.07 -6.37
CA MET A 94 17.19 4.31 -6.03
C MET A 94 17.43 4.72 -4.56
N ALA A 95 17.43 3.77 -3.62
CA ALA A 95 17.73 4.04 -2.22
C ALA A 95 19.15 4.60 -2.04
N ALA A 96 20.13 4.02 -2.75
CA ALA A 96 21.50 4.51 -2.75
C ALA A 96 21.62 5.92 -3.35
N GLU A 97 20.86 6.22 -4.40
CA GLU A 97 20.81 7.57 -5.00
C GLU A 97 20.24 8.63 -4.04
N LEU A 98 19.27 8.21 -3.22
CA LEU A 98 18.68 8.96 -2.11
C LEU A 98 19.56 8.99 -0.86
N GLU A 99 20.75 8.38 -0.88
CA GLU A 99 21.66 8.25 0.28
C GLU A 99 21.00 7.56 1.49
N LEU A 100 20.08 6.63 1.24
CA LEU A 100 19.44 5.81 2.25
C LEU A 100 20.23 4.50 2.48
N GLU A 101 20.48 4.18 3.74
CA GLU A 101 21.10 2.91 4.15
C GLU A 101 20.06 1.78 4.16
N VAL A 102 19.69 1.26 2.98
CA VAL A 102 18.72 0.16 2.83
C VAL A 102 19.42 -1.09 2.34
N GLN A 103 19.26 -2.20 3.07
CA GLN A 103 19.76 -3.52 2.67
C GLN A 103 18.69 -4.31 1.91
N SER A 104 19.12 -5.36 1.20
CA SER A 104 18.21 -6.28 0.49
C SER A 104 17.21 -6.97 1.43
N GLU A 105 17.65 -7.25 2.65
CA GLU A 105 16.88 -7.89 3.71
C GLU A 105 15.74 -6.97 4.16
N ASP A 106 16.01 -5.68 4.35
CA ASP A 106 15.01 -4.67 4.75
C ASP A 106 13.89 -4.56 3.70
N LEU A 107 14.25 -4.62 2.42
CA LEU A 107 13.26 -4.60 1.33
C LEU A 107 12.46 -5.89 1.26
N THR A 108 13.11 -7.04 1.44
CA THR A 108 12.42 -8.33 1.46
C THR A 108 11.40 -8.37 2.59
N GLU A 109 11.81 -7.95 3.79
CA GLU A 109 10.94 -7.85 4.97
C GLU A 109 9.76 -6.90 4.70
N LEU A 110 10.02 -5.70 4.16
CA LEU A 110 8.98 -4.72 3.84
C LEU A 110 7.97 -5.23 2.80
N LEU A 111 8.44 -5.98 1.79
CA LEU A 111 7.58 -6.52 0.74
C LEU A 111 6.74 -7.70 1.25
N GLU A 112 7.35 -8.59 2.04
CA GLU A 112 6.70 -9.76 2.63
C GLU A 112 5.84 -9.43 3.85
N SER A 113 6.07 -8.28 4.49
CA SER A 113 5.33 -7.89 5.69
C SER A 113 3.82 -7.94 5.46
N HIS A 114 3.11 -8.55 6.40
CA HIS A 114 1.68 -8.38 6.52
C HIS A 114 1.48 -7.42 7.66
N ASN A 115 1.25 -6.15 7.32
CA ASN A 115 1.00 -5.16 8.34
C ASN A 115 -0.23 -5.62 9.12
N GLN A 116 -0.05 -5.89 10.41
CA GLN A 116 -1.14 -5.71 11.35
C GLN A 116 -1.59 -4.26 11.22
N LEU A 117 -2.90 -4.04 11.19
CA LEU A 117 -3.45 -2.69 11.23
C LEU A 117 -2.88 -2.00 12.47
N LEU A 118 -2.30 -0.81 12.30
CA LEU A 118 -1.92 0.06 13.41
C LEU A 118 -3.17 0.26 14.27
N SER A 119 -3.08 -0.05 15.55
CA SER A 119 -4.15 0.27 16.49
C SER A 119 -4.16 1.75 16.81
N ASP A 120 -5.28 2.27 17.28
CA ASP A 120 -5.37 3.66 17.76
C ASP A 120 -4.32 3.96 18.84
N ALA A 121 -3.96 2.96 19.65
CA ALA A 121 -2.92 3.07 20.66
C ALA A 121 -1.52 3.21 20.03
N ASP A 122 -1.24 2.49 18.96
CA ASP A 122 0.05 2.58 18.25
C ASP A 122 0.20 3.96 17.59
N LEU A 123 -0.88 4.48 16.99
CA LEU A 123 -0.90 5.82 16.38
C LEU A 123 -0.65 6.92 17.42
N LEU A 124 -1.27 6.83 18.59
CA LEU A 124 -1.07 7.78 19.69
C LEU A 124 0.36 7.75 20.24
N GLU A 125 0.97 6.56 20.33
CA GLU A 125 2.37 6.45 20.79
C GLU A 125 3.34 7.03 19.76
N MET A 126 3.08 6.85 18.46
CA MET A 126 3.85 7.48 17.39
C MET A 126 3.76 9.02 17.44
N ASP A 127 2.56 9.58 17.65
CA ASP A 127 2.37 11.03 17.75
C ASP A 127 3.12 11.62 18.95
N LYS A 128 3.08 10.92 20.09
CA LYS A 128 3.83 11.28 21.29
C LYS A 128 5.35 11.23 21.07
N GLN A 129 5.86 10.23 20.35
CA GLN A 129 7.28 10.14 20.02
C GLN A 129 7.73 11.24 19.05
N ASN A 130 6.92 11.54 18.04
CA ASN A 130 7.16 12.65 17.12
C ASN A 130 7.22 14.00 17.85
N TRP A 131 6.27 14.25 18.76
CA TRP A 131 6.26 15.46 19.60
C TRP A 131 7.57 15.62 20.39
N LEU A 132 8.04 14.54 21.03
CA LEU A 132 9.27 14.53 21.82
C LEU A 132 10.53 14.81 20.98
N GLN A 133 10.56 14.36 19.73
CA GLN A 133 11.67 14.66 18.80
C GLN A 133 11.64 16.10 18.29
N HIS A 134 10.44 16.63 18.01
CA HIS A 134 10.27 18.01 17.52
C HIS A 134 10.60 19.08 18.56
N GLU A 135 10.40 18.82 19.86
CA GLU A 135 10.79 19.74 20.94
C GLU A 135 12.32 19.94 21.06
N GLN A 136 13.12 18.99 20.55
CA GLN A 136 14.60 19.06 20.54
C GLN A 136 15.18 19.74 19.28
N GLU A 137 14.44 19.79 18.16
CA GLU A 137 14.87 20.40 16.90
C GLU A 137 14.37 21.85 16.69
N ALA A 138 13.59 22.41 17.63
CA ALA A 138 12.86 23.68 17.50
C ALA A 138 13.73 24.96 17.57
N ALA A 139 14.87 24.99 16.86
CA ALA A 139 15.69 26.18 16.71
C ALA A 139 16.16 26.43 15.26
N SER A 140 15.37 26.08 14.25
CA SER A 140 15.45 26.71 12.91
C SER A 140 14.37 26.16 11.98
N GLU A 141 13.80 27.05 11.16
CA GLU A 141 12.91 26.81 10.01
C GLU A 141 11.40 26.96 10.28
N ASP A 142 10.94 28.20 10.07
CA ASP A 142 9.56 28.57 9.77
C ASP A 142 9.24 28.12 8.33
N ILE A 143 8.76 26.89 8.17
CA ILE A 143 8.22 26.39 6.90
C ILE A 143 6.70 26.40 7.04
N THR A 144 6.05 27.40 6.46
CA THR A 144 4.58 27.49 6.41
C THR A 144 4.08 26.67 5.23
N TYR A 145 3.39 25.55 5.47
CA TYR A 145 2.78 24.76 4.40
C TYR A 145 1.50 25.44 3.88
N PRO A 146 1.21 25.42 2.56
CA PRO A 146 0.18 26.30 2.00
C PRO A 146 -1.27 25.95 2.32
N HIS A 147 -1.56 24.83 2.97
CA HIS A 147 -2.87 24.49 3.55
C HIS A 147 -2.71 23.22 4.39
N ASP A 148 -2.80 23.32 5.71
CA ASP A 148 -2.87 22.13 6.56
C ASP A 148 -4.25 21.50 6.37
N ILE A 149 -4.29 20.23 5.92
CA ILE A 149 -5.56 19.52 5.76
C ILE A 149 -6.29 19.50 7.10
N THR A 150 -7.51 20.02 7.11
CA THR A 150 -8.29 20.08 8.34
C THR A 150 -8.89 18.70 8.64
N THR A 151 -9.18 18.45 9.92
CA THR A 151 -9.88 17.23 10.34
C THR A 151 -11.22 17.06 9.61
N ASP A 152 -11.91 18.16 9.29
CA ASP A 152 -13.19 18.10 8.59
C ASP A 152 -13.02 17.77 7.10
N GLU A 153 -11.99 18.30 6.44
CA GLU A 153 -11.64 17.88 5.07
C GLU A 153 -11.23 16.39 5.01
N LEU A 154 -10.49 15.91 6.02
CA LEU A 154 -10.11 14.50 6.12
C LEU A 154 -11.34 13.59 6.28
N LYS A 155 -12.29 13.97 7.15
CA LYS A 155 -13.57 13.23 7.31
C LYS A 155 -14.33 13.15 6.00
N VAL A 156 -14.41 14.24 5.26
CA VAL A 156 -15.08 14.28 3.94
C VAL A 156 -14.36 13.35 2.96
N GLY A 157 -13.02 13.36 2.94
CA GLY A 157 -12.23 12.46 2.11
C GLY A 157 -12.48 10.99 2.42
N ILE A 158 -12.50 10.62 3.70
CA ILE A 158 -12.75 9.23 4.15
C ILE A 158 -14.17 8.81 3.77
N ALA A 159 -15.18 9.63 4.06
CA ALA A 159 -16.57 9.32 3.71
C ALA A 159 -16.75 9.11 2.19
N THR A 160 -16.04 9.89 1.38
CA THR A 160 -16.06 9.72 -0.09
C THR A 160 -15.49 8.36 -0.53
N ILE A 161 -14.47 7.85 0.17
CA ILE A 161 -13.89 6.54 -0.11
C ILE A 161 -14.87 5.44 0.31
N GLU A 162 -15.49 5.57 1.48
CA GLU A 162 -16.50 4.63 1.96
C GLU A 162 -17.69 4.54 1.00
N ASP A 163 -18.20 5.67 0.53
CA ASP A 163 -19.27 5.73 -0.47
C ASP A 163 -18.86 5.04 -1.78
N ALA A 164 -17.61 5.24 -2.23
CA ALA A 164 -17.09 4.57 -3.42
C ALA A 164 -16.99 3.06 -3.23
N ILE A 165 -16.54 2.58 -2.07
CA ILE A 165 -16.50 1.15 -1.73
C ILE A 165 -17.91 0.57 -1.74
N ALA A 166 -18.85 1.21 -1.04
CA ALA A 166 -20.25 0.77 -0.96
C ALA A 166 -20.92 0.73 -2.34
N TYR A 167 -20.60 1.68 -3.23
CA TYR A 167 -21.06 1.65 -4.61
C TYR A 167 -20.61 0.37 -5.33
N TRP A 168 -19.32 0.04 -5.27
CA TRP A 168 -18.79 -1.16 -5.93
C TRP A 168 -19.29 -2.46 -5.29
N GLU A 169 -19.50 -2.49 -3.97
CA GLU A 169 -20.14 -3.64 -3.31
C GLU A 169 -21.58 -3.86 -3.77
N ASN A 170 -22.32 -2.81 -4.13
CA ASN A 170 -23.68 -2.94 -4.64
C ASN A 170 -23.72 -3.33 -6.13
N VAL A 171 -22.75 -2.88 -6.91
CA VAL A 171 -22.70 -3.09 -8.37
C VAL A 171 -21.99 -4.39 -8.75
N ASP A 172 -21.01 -4.85 -7.96
CA ASP A 172 -20.27 -6.08 -8.24
C ASP A 172 -21.19 -7.30 -8.02
N PRO A 173 -21.52 -8.07 -9.08
CA PRO A 173 -22.37 -9.25 -8.98
C PRO A 173 -21.78 -10.38 -8.11
N ASN A 174 -20.49 -10.32 -7.74
CA ASN A 174 -19.82 -11.26 -6.85
C ASN A 174 -19.74 -10.79 -5.39
N SER A 175 -20.10 -9.53 -5.10
CA SER A 175 -20.05 -8.94 -3.75
C SER A 175 -20.85 -9.75 -2.72
N LEU A 176 -21.95 -10.37 -3.14
CA LEU A 176 -22.82 -11.15 -2.26
C LEU A 176 -22.56 -12.68 -2.28
N THR A 177 -21.67 -13.22 -3.11
CA THR A 177 -21.79 -14.64 -3.52
C THR A 177 -20.82 -15.59 -2.81
N ILE A 178 -19.62 -15.16 -2.42
CA ILE A 178 -18.60 -16.10 -1.92
C ILE A 178 -18.84 -16.56 -0.47
N GLN A 179 -19.37 -15.69 0.39
CA GLN A 179 -19.66 -16.05 1.79
C GLN A 179 -21.08 -16.62 1.95
N THR A 180 -22.08 -16.03 1.28
CA THR A 180 -23.48 -16.46 1.44
C THR A 180 -23.73 -17.81 0.78
N GLU A 181 -23.08 -18.15 -0.33
CA GLU A 181 -23.31 -19.43 -1.00
C GLU A 181 -22.61 -20.60 -0.30
N LYS A 182 -21.43 -20.37 0.28
CA LYS A 182 -20.78 -21.34 1.19
C LYS A 182 -21.58 -21.54 2.47
N LEU A 183 -22.02 -20.46 3.13
CA LEU A 183 -22.87 -20.56 4.33
C LEU A 183 -24.22 -21.22 4.01
N ARG A 184 -24.85 -20.88 2.88
CA ARG A 184 -26.12 -21.47 2.43
C ARG A 184 -25.96 -22.95 2.08
N LYS A 185 -24.91 -23.35 1.36
CA LYS A 185 -24.62 -24.78 1.08
C LYS A 185 -24.34 -25.55 2.37
N SER A 186 -23.56 -24.99 3.30
CA SER A 186 -23.28 -25.61 4.60
C SER A 186 -24.52 -25.72 5.50
N LEU A 187 -25.40 -24.70 5.51
CA LEU A 187 -26.67 -24.72 6.26
C LEU A 187 -27.67 -25.70 5.67
N ILE A 188 -27.75 -25.84 4.34
CA ILE A 188 -28.60 -26.83 3.68
C ILE A 188 -28.11 -28.25 3.96
N ILE A 189 -26.80 -28.49 3.91
CA ILE A 189 -26.21 -29.79 4.27
C ILE A 189 -26.47 -30.12 5.75
N PHE A 190 -26.29 -29.15 6.65
CA PHE A 190 -26.55 -29.33 8.09
C PHE A 190 -28.03 -29.58 8.40
N ALA A 191 -28.96 -28.89 7.70
CA ALA A 191 -30.39 -29.12 7.83
C ALA A 191 -30.79 -30.51 7.33
N ASN A 192 -30.29 -30.93 6.16
CA ASN A 192 -30.60 -32.26 5.61
C ASN A 192 -30.01 -33.40 6.47
N PHE A 193 -28.82 -33.20 7.04
CA PHE A 193 -28.19 -34.17 7.93
C PHE A 193 -28.94 -34.34 9.26
N LYS A 194 -29.70 -33.33 9.70
CA LYS A 194 -30.43 -33.34 10.97
C LYS A 194 -31.86 -33.93 10.87
N PHE A 195 -32.38 -34.13 9.65
CA PHE A 195 -33.75 -34.61 9.40
C PHE A 195 -33.83 -35.99 8.74
N GLU A 196 -32.72 -36.67 8.48
CA GLU A 196 -32.69 -38.06 7.99
C GLU A 196 -32.46 -39.11 9.09
N TYR A 197 -32.37 -38.71 10.36
CA TYR A 197 -32.13 -39.61 11.50
C TYR A 197 -33.02 -39.35 12.74
N GLU A 198 -34.29 -38.97 12.51
CA GLU A 198 -35.41 -39.17 13.45
C GLU A 198 -36.59 -39.80 12.67
#